data_AF-A0A7L1I478-F1
#
_entry.id   AF-A0A7L1I478-F1
#
_cell.length_a   1.000
_cell.length_b   1.000
_cell.length_c   1.000
_cell.angle_alpha   90.00
_cell.angle_beta   90.00
_cell.angle_gamma   90.00
#
_symmetry.space_group_name_H-M   'P 1'
#
loop_
_entity.id
_entity.type
_entity.pdbx_description
1 polymer ?
#
loop_
_entity_poly.entity_id
_entity_poly.type
_entity_poly.pdbx_seq_one_letter_code
_entity_poly.pdbx_strand_id
1 'polypeptide(L)'
;KSTFLKLLGATFPRWHLVTEPVAQWRKVPAGGTAEVHVGSTNLLQMMYQEPARWSYTFQTFSFISRLKAMLELPPTAPHPVRVFERSPYSDRY
;
A
#
# COMPACT_ATOMS: atom_id res chain seq x y z
N LYS A 1 11.51 7.82 4.44
CA LYS A 1 11.51 6.46 3.83
C LYS A 1 11.28 6.54 2.32
N SER A 2 10.16 7.07 1.83
CA SER A 2 9.86 7.16 0.38
C SER A 2 10.88 7.99 -0.41
N THR A 3 11.44 9.06 0.17
CA THR A 3 12.51 9.87 -0.46
C THR A 3 13.77 9.06 -0.71
N PHE A 4 14.14 8.17 0.22
CA PHE A 4 15.31 7.30 0.07
C PHE A 4 15.08 6.22 -0.99
N LEU A 5 13.86 5.69 -1.11
CA LEU A 5 13.52 4.78 -2.20
C LEU A 5 13.63 5.44 -3.58
N LYS A 6 13.22 6.70 -3.70
CA LYS A 6 13.42 7.45 -4.96
C LYS A 6 14.90 7.55 -5.33
N LEU A 7 15.78 7.79 -4.34
CA LEU A 7 17.22 7.79 -4.56
C LEU A 7 17.73 6.42 -5.02
N LEU A 8 17.34 5.34 -4.33
CA LEU A 8 17.72 3.97 -4.73
C LEU A 8 17.25 3.61 -6.15
N GLY A 9 16.07 4.09 -6.56
CA GLY A 9 15.56 3.84 -7.90
C GLY A 9 16.35 4.56 -8.97
N ALA A 10 16.82 5.77 -8.67
CA ALA A 10 17.71 6.52 -9.54
C ALA A 10 19.12 5.90 -9.61
N THR A 11 19.64 5.38 -8.49
CA THR A 11 20.97 4.76 -8.43
C THR A 11 21.01 3.35 -9.01
N PHE A 12 19.93 2.57 -8.87
CA PHE A 12 19.86 1.18 -9.29
C PHE A 12 18.63 0.91 -10.18
N PRO A 13 18.66 1.27 -11.48
CA PRO A 13 17.52 1.14 -12.38
C PRO A 13 17.02 -0.30 -12.60
N ARG A 14 17.88 -1.30 -12.32
CA ARG A 14 17.53 -2.73 -12.43
C ARG A 14 16.81 -3.25 -11.20
N TRP A 15 16.80 -2.53 -10.08
CA TRP A 15 16.11 -2.95 -8.86
C TRP A 15 14.62 -2.69 -8.97
N HIS A 16 13.83 -3.59 -8.40
CA HIS A 16 12.40 -3.41 -8.33
C HIS A 16 12.02 -2.85 -6.97
N LEU A 17 11.52 -1.61 -6.95
CA LEU A 17 11.12 -0.92 -5.74
C LEU A 17 9.60 -0.93 -5.63
N VAL A 18 9.09 -1.41 -4.50
CA VAL A 18 7.66 -1.45 -4.21
C VAL A 18 7.35 -0.45 -3.10
N THR A 19 6.67 0.63 -3.45
CA THR A 19 6.26 1.67 -2.50
C THR A 19 5.02 1.26 -1.71
N GLU A 20 4.77 1.91 -0.58
CA GLU A 20 3.55 1.65 0.18
C GLU A 20 2.30 2.03 -0.61
N PRO A 21 1.23 1.21 -0.57
CA PRO A 21 -0.02 1.49 -1.26
C PRO A 21 -0.86 2.56 -0.55
N VAL A 22 -0.25 3.65 -0.05
CA VAL A 22 -0.93 4.73 0.68
C VAL A 22 -2.05 5.36 -0.14
N ALA A 23 -1.89 5.43 -1.47
CA ALA A 23 -2.93 5.90 -2.38
C ALA A 23 -4.21 5.05 -2.29
N GLN A 24 -4.08 3.72 -2.16
CA GLN A 24 -5.21 2.81 -2.01
C GLN A 24 -5.95 3.03 -0.68
N TRP A 25 -5.22 3.40 0.39
CA TRP A 25 -5.82 3.68 1.69
C TRP A 25 -6.59 5.00 1.75
N ARG A 26 -6.22 5.95 0.89
CA ARG A 26 -6.90 7.25 0.76
C ARG A 26 -8.09 7.22 -0.19
N LYS A 27 -8.11 6.26 -1.12
CA LYS A 27 -9.14 6.13 -2.15
C LYS A 27 -9.61 4.68 -2.20
N VAL A 28 -10.26 4.23 -1.13
CA VAL A 28 -10.90 2.92 -1.12
C VAL A 28 -12.17 3.03 -1.99
N PRO A 29 -12.32 2.21 -3.04
CA PRO A 29 -13.55 2.16 -3.81
C PRO A 29 -14.70 1.70 -2.89
N ALA A 30 -15.80 2.45 -2.87
CA ALA A 30 -17.02 1.99 -2.22
C ALA A 30 -17.58 0.82 -3.06
N GLY A 31 -17.43 -0.41 -2.58
CA GLY A 31 -17.84 -1.62 -3.30
C GLY A 31 -19.10 -2.24 -2.71
N GLY A 32 -20.26 -1.83 -3.22
CA GLY A 32 -21.48 -2.65 -3.32
C GLY A 32 -21.79 -2.81 -4.81
N THR A 33 -22.31 -3.97 -5.21
CA THR A 33 -22.63 -4.33 -6.60
C THR A 33 -23.39 -3.24 -7.35
N ALA A 34 -22.92 -2.90 -8.56
CA ALA A 34 -23.58 -2.14 -9.60
C ALA A 34 -24.18 -0.77 -9.19
N GLU A 35 -23.70 0.27 -9.87
CA GLU A 35 -24.33 1.60 -9.91
C GLU A 35 -24.32 2.37 -8.58
N VAL A 36 -23.30 3.23 -8.44
CA VAL A 36 -23.34 4.61 -7.89
C VAL A 36 -21.91 4.98 -7.49
N HIS A 37 -21.24 5.74 -8.35
CA HIS A 37 -19.93 6.36 -8.09
C HIS A 37 -20.09 7.54 -7.10
N VAL A 38 -20.44 7.27 -5.84
CA VAL A 38 -20.51 8.31 -4.80
C VAL A 38 -19.40 8.07 -3.78
N GLY A 39 -18.28 8.76 -4.01
CA GLY A 39 -17.23 8.99 -3.03
C GLY A 39 -16.19 7.88 -2.89
N SER A 40 -14.93 8.18 -3.20
CA SER A 40 -13.80 7.40 -2.70
C SER A 40 -13.66 7.64 -1.19
N THR A 41 -13.61 6.59 -0.38
CA THR A 41 -13.48 6.73 1.07
C THR A 41 -12.00 6.78 1.49
N ASN A 42 -11.65 7.74 2.36
CA ASN A 42 -10.30 7.87 2.90
C ASN A 42 -10.18 7.14 4.25
N LEU A 43 -9.90 5.84 4.20
CA LEU A 43 -9.80 4.98 5.38
C LEU A 43 -8.64 5.40 6.30
N LEU A 44 -7.55 5.92 5.74
CA LEU A 44 -6.44 6.47 6.52
C LEU A 44 -6.90 7.63 7.39
N GLN A 45 -7.71 8.53 6.84
CA GLN A 45 -8.27 9.66 7.59
C GLN A 45 -9.27 9.18 8.66
N MET A 46 -10.12 8.21 8.34
CA MET A 46 -11.09 7.66 9.29
C MET A 46 -10.40 6.99 10.50
N MET A 47 -9.27 6.32 10.27
CA MET A 47 -8.42 5.77 11.33
C MET A 47 -7.88 6.86 12.26
N TYR A 48 -7.44 8.00 11.72
CA TYR A 48 -6.97 9.11 12.55
C TYR A 48 -8.11 9.84 13.28
N GLN A 49 -9.31 9.88 12.71
CA GLN A 49 -10.47 10.56 13.32
C GLN A 49 -11.11 9.73 14.44
N GLU A 50 -11.31 8.43 14.22
CA GLU A 50 -11.97 7.54 15.17
C GLU A 50 -11.24 6.18 15.24
N PRO A 51 -10.09 6.13 15.92
CA PRO A 51 -9.25 4.93 15.94
C PRO A 51 -9.95 3.72 16.57
N ALA A 52 -10.76 3.92 17.61
CA ALA A 52 -11.52 2.83 18.25
C ALA A 52 -12.44 2.08 17.27
N ARG A 53 -12.95 2.78 16.24
CA ARG A 53 -13.82 2.21 15.22
C ARG A 53 -13.03 1.66 14.02
N TRP A 54 -11.97 2.35 13.60
CA TRP A 54 -11.34 2.11 12.29
C TRP A 54 -9.93 1.51 12.35
N SER A 55 -9.28 1.42 13.51
CA SER A 55 -7.93 0.86 13.63
C SER A 55 -7.85 -0.59 13.13
N TYR A 56 -8.77 -1.46 13.53
CA TYR A 56 -8.78 -2.86 13.08
C TYR A 56 -8.96 -2.97 11.56
N THR A 57 -9.92 -2.23 11.02
CA THR A 57 -10.23 -2.21 9.58
C THR A 57 -9.03 -1.68 8.78
N PHE A 58 -8.42 -0.58 9.24
CA PHE A 58 -7.26 0.01 8.59
C PHE A 58 -6.04 -0.91 8.67
N GLN A 59 -5.73 -1.49 9.83
CA GLN A 59 -4.60 -2.41 10.00
C GLN A 59 -4.76 -3.63 9.07
N THR A 60 -5.93 -4.27 9.08
CA THR A 60 -6.24 -5.41 8.20
C THR A 60 -6.10 -5.04 6.73
N PHE A 61 -6.66 -3.90 6.31
CA PHE A 61 -6.57 -3.43 4.93
C PHE A 61 -5.13 -3.10 4.53
N SER A 62 -4.37 -2.43 5.40
CA SER A 62 -2.97 -2.07 5.17
C SER A 62 -2.09 -3.31 5.00
N PHE A 63 -2.25 -4.31 5.87
CA PHE A 63 -1.54 -5.59 5.80
C PHE A 63 -1.84 -6.31 4.49
N ILE A 64 -3.12 -6.48 4.13
CA ILE A 64 -3.52 -7.18 2.91
C ILE A 64 -3.02 -6.45 1.67
N SER A 65 -3.12 -5.11 1.63
CA SER A 65 -2.66 -4.32 0.49
C SER A 65 -1.13 -4.44 0.28
N ARG A 66 -0.34 -4.46 1.36
CA ARG A 66 1.11 -4.70 1.26
C ARG A 66 1.42 -6.13 0.82
N LEU A 67 0.73 -7.12 1.38
CA LEU A 67 0.91 -8.52 0.99
C LEU A 67 0.62 -8.73 -0.49
N LYS A 68 -0.45 -8.12 -1.02
CA LYS A 68 -0.77 -8.14 -2.46
C LYS A 68 0.36 -7.54 -3.29
N ALA A 69 0.86 -6.35 -2.92
CA ALA A 69 1.98 -5.71 -3.63
C ALA A 69 3.28 -6.54 -3.58
N MET A 70 3.49 -7.34 -2.53
CA MET A 70 4.64 -8.26 -2.44
C MET A 70 4.50 -9.49 -3.34
N LEU A 71 3.27 -10.00 -3.49
CA LEU A 71 2.96 -11.16 -4.33
C LEU A 71 2.83 -10.82 -5.81
N GLU A 72 2.56 -9.56 -6.16
CA GLU A 72 2.55 -9.11 -7.55
C GLU A 72 3.90 -9.38 -8.23
N LEU A 73 3.84 -10.06 -9.38
CA LEU A 73 5.00 -10.36 -10.20
C LEU A 73 5.49 -9.09 -10.88
N PRO A 74 6.81 -8.82 -10.89
CA PRO A 74 7.33 -7.68 -11.58
C PRO A 74 7.11 -7.81 -13.10
N PRO A 75 6.82 -6.70 -13.81
CA PRO A 75 6.34 -6.73 -15.19
C PRO A 75 7.41 -7.06 -16.24
N THR A 76 8.71 -6.93 -15.97
CA THR A 76 9.77 -7.14 -16.99
C THR A 76 11.06 -7.67 -16.38
N ALA A 77 11.62 -8.73 -17.03
CA ALA A 77 12.97 -9.29 -16.83
C ALA A 77 13.41 -9.58 -15.37
N PRO A 78 14.48 -10.35 -15.15
CA PRO A 78 14.91 -10.67 -13.79
C PRO A 78 15.46 -9.41 -13.10
N HIS A 79 14.68 -8.87 -12.16
CA HIS A 79 15.18 -7.90 -11.19
C HIS A 79 16.00 -8.64 -10.12
N PRO A 80 17.30 -8.38 -9.99
CA PRO A 80 18.15 -9.10 -9.04
C PRO A 80 17.81 -8.78 -7.58
N VAL A 81 17.13 -7.65 -7.34
CA VAL A 81 16.78 -7.16 -6.00
C VAL A 81 15.38 -6.58 -6.01
N ARG A 82 14.57 -6.96 -5.01
CA ARG A 82 13.26 -6.36 -4.70
C ARG A 82 13.35 -5.66 -3.35
N VAL A 83 13.03 -4.37 -3.31
CA VAL A 83 13.00 -3.59 -2.06
C VAL A 83 11.58 -3.14 -1.79
N PHE A 84 11.10 -3.42 -0.59
CA PHE A 84 9.74 -3.06 -0.17
C PHE A 84 9.79 -1.90 0.82
N GLU A 85 8.89 -0.95 0.62
CA GLU A 85 8.68 0.13 1.55
C GLU A 85 7.90 -0.38 2.78
N ARG A 86 8.59 -0.66 3.90
CA ARG A 86 8.08 -1.46 5.06
C ARG A 86 7.86 -2.94 4.70
N SER A 87 7.49 -3.72 5.72
CA SER A 87 7.12 -5.13 5.60
C SER A 87 5.81 -5.40 6.35
N PRO A 88 5.19 -6.59 6.15
CA PRO A 88 4.03 -7.01 6.94
C PRO A 88 4.35 -7.13 8.45
N TYR A 89 5.62 -7.33 8.80
CA TYR A 89 6.07 -7.35 10.20
C TYR A 89 5.91 -5.98 10.85
N SER A 90 6.20 -4.90 10.13
CA SER A 90 6.05 -3.52 10.61
C SER A 90 4.60 -3.06 10.80
N ASP A 91 3.62 -3.84 10.32
CA ASP A 91 2.19 -3.55 10.59
C ASP A 91 1.70 -4.17 11.89
N ARG A 92 2.40 -5.19 12.40
CA ARG A 92 2.02 -5.95 13.58
C ARG A 92 2.85 -5.60 14.82
N TYR A 93 4.14 -5.31 14.63
CA TYR A 93 5.13 -5.02 15.68
C TYR A 93 5.66 -3.61 15.51
#